data_AF-A0A2N9YGF9-F1
#
_entry.id   AF-A0A2N9YGF9-F1
#
_cell.length_a   1.000
_cell.length_b   1.000
_cell.length_c   1.000
_cell.angle_alpha   90.00
_cell.angle_beta   90.00
_cell.angle_gamma   90.00
#
_symmetry.space_group_name_H-M   'P 1'
#
loop_
_entity.id
_entity.type
_entity.pdbx_description
1 polymer ?
#
loop_
_entity_poly.entity_id
_entity_poly.type
_entity_poly.pdbx_seq_one_letter_code
_entity_poly.pdbx_strand_id
1 'polypeptide(L)'
;MAILKCPHCEHSKEVPAQYADKLVKCPACGQAAKVYDTIALLTAVSEKMSDFKTELDELKQFVTSQSAQAQDEELTQGLTKIFREHRIAMSEFNEATKRRDMLTARSELRMQWISRLGIVGFLVLTAMMLFMIFQFTEHTKNLYEQSIAVNGRVKTMTNDLNTVMATNTPFQKELVTSVGTVQEQVKELSGNLVQVQEQLKVLSNKNEPMQRYYPYR
;
A
#
# COMPACT_ATOMS: atom_id res chain seq x y z
N MET A 1 46.48 73.19 61.58
CA MET A 1 45.28 73.49 62.41
C MET A 1 45.12 72.31 63.36
N ALA A 2 44.38 72.41 64.45
CA ALA A 2 44.24 71.26 65.35
C ALA A 2 42.80 71.10 65.80
N ILE A 3 42.37 69.87 66.07
CA ILE A 3 41.02 69.58 66.55
C ILE A 3 41.12 69.19 68.03
N LEU A 4 40.45 69.97 68.86
CA LEU A 4 40.12 69.55 70.21
C LEU A 4 38.92 68.64 70.13
N LYS A 5 39.05 67.39 70.60
CA LYS A 5 37.92 66.48 70.79
C LYS A 5 37.84 66.08 72.26
N CYS A 6 36.78 66.51 72.94
CA CYS A 6 36.60 66.19 74.34
C CYS A 6 36.11 64.73 74.52
N PRO A 7 36.78 63.90 75.34
CA PRO A 7 36.34 62.52 75.55
C PRO A 7 35.07 62.39 76.40
N HIS A 8 34.70 63.45 77.14
CA HIS A 8 33.59 63.40 78.09
C HIS A 8 32.26 63.92 77.54
N CYS A 9 32.29 64.91 76.65
CA CYS A 9 31.08 65.51 76.06
C CYS A 9 31.06 65.48 74.54
N GLU A 10 32.04 64.82 73.91
CA GLU A 10 32.21 64.69 72.45
C GLU A 10 32.31 66.01 71.67
N HIS A 11 32.35 67.15 72.35
CA HIS A 11 32.48 68.45 71.71
C HIS A 11 33.79 68.52 70.91
N SER A 12 33.66 68.86 69.63
CA SER A 12 34.77 69.07 68.70
C SER A 12 34.87 70.53 68.29
N LYS A 13 36.05 71.13 68.43
CA LYS A 13 36.30 72.50 67.98
C LYS A 13 37.69 72.63 67.37
N GLU A 14 37.78 73.39 66.29
CA GLU A 14 39.06 73.75 65.70
C GLU A 14 39.77 74.79 66.58
N VAL A 15 41.05 74.54 66.84
CA VAL A 15 41.92 75.40 67.62
C VAL A 15 43.21 75.70 66.84
N PRO A 16 43.88 76.83 67.14
CA PRO A 16 45.16 77.15 66.53
C PRO A 16 46.19 76.03 66.75
N ALA A 17 47.07 75.81 65.77
CA ALA A 17 48.07 74.73 65.81
C ALA A 17 49.03 74.81 67.02
N GLN A 18 49.17 75.98 67.63
CA GLN A 18 49.97 76.19 68.84
C GLN A 18 49.50 75.38 70.06
N TYR A 19 48.25 74.89 70.02
CA TYR A 19 47.66 74.04 71.05
C TYR A 19 47.77 72.54 70.76
N ALA A 20 48.36 72.14 69.63
CA ALA A 20 48.59 70.73 69.32
C ALA A 20 49.36 70.02 70.45
N ASP A 21 48.92 68.80 70.79
CA ASP A 21 49.45 67.95 71.87
C ASP A 21 49.35 68.52 73.29
N LYS A 22 48.74 69.69 73.47
CA LYS A 22 48.48 70.26 74.79
C LYS A 22 47.11 69.83 75.30
N LEU A 23 46.99 69.78 76.63
CA LEU A 23 45.72 69.60 77.31
C LEU A 23 45.06 70.98 77.49
N VAL A 24 43.89 71.18 76.88
CA VAL A 24 43.13 72.43 76.96
C VAL A 24 41.77 72.13 77.60
N LYS A 25 41.23 73.07 78.40
CA LYS A 25 39.89 72.92 78.98
C LYS A 25 38.82 73.01 77.89
N CYS A 26 37.91 72.05 77.89
CA CYS A 26 36.77 72.03 76.98
C CYS A 26 35.83 73.21 77.28
N PRO A 27 35.41 73.99 76.27
CA PRO A 27 34.49 75.10 76.49
C PRO A 27 33.08 74.66 76.89
N ALA A 28 32.69 73.42 76.61
CA ALA A 28 31.35 72.91 76.94
C ALA A 28 31.24 72.37 78.37
N CYS A 29 32.23 71.60 78.86
CA CYS A 29 32.17 70.92 80.16
C CYS A 29 33.29 71.30 81.14
N GLY A 30 34.26 72.13 80.72
CA GLY A 30 35.38 72.56 81.55
C GLY A 30 36.50 71.53 81.78
N GLN A 31 36.30 70.25 81.40
CA GLN A 31 37.29 69.18 81.59
C GLN A 31 38.42 69.26 80.58
N ALA A 32 39.61 68.77 80.96
CA ALA A 32 40.79 68.75 80.10
C ALA A 32 40.62 67.77 78.94
N ALA A 33 40.87 68.24 77.71
CA ALA A 33 40.83 67.44 76.50
C ALA A 33 42.17 67.55 75.75
N LYS A 34 42.60 66.44 75.14
CA LYS A 34 43.78 66.43 74.28
C LYS A 34 43.43 67.04 72.92
N VAL A 35 44.29 67.92 72.44
CA VAL A 35 44.19 68.52 71.11
C VAL A 35 45.04 67.69 70.15
N TYR A 36 44.44 67.20 69.08
CA TYR A 36 45.12 66.42 68.05
C TYR A 36 45.46 67.32 66.86
N ASP A 37 46.69 67.20 66.36
CA ASP A 37 47.06 67.84 65.10
C ASP A 37 46.30 67.19 63.95
N THR A 38 45.49 67.97 63.25
CA THR A 38 44.73 67.46 62.10
C THR A 38 45.64 67.12 60.94
N ILE A 39 46.77 67.81 60.80
CA ILE A 39 47.69 67.58 59.68
C ILE A 39 48.32 66.20 59.85
N ALA A 40 48.88 65.89 61.03
CA ALA A 40 49.44 64.57 61.34
C ALA A 40 48.41 63.43 61.22
N LEU A 41 47.17 63.66 61.63
CA LEU A 41 46.10 62.68 61.50
C LEU A 41 45.73 62.44 60.02
N LEU A 42 45.57 63.51 59.24
CA LEU A 42 45.25 63.43 57.81
C LEU A 42 46.36 62.75 57.02
N THR A 43 47.63 63.05 57.32
CA THR A 43 48.76 62.38 56.66
C THR A 43 48.79 60.88 56.97
N ALA A 44 48.60 60.49 58.23
CA ALA A 44 48.56 59.08 58.63
C ALA A 44 47.36 58.33 58.02
N VAL A 45 46.20 58.98 57.89
CA VAL A 45 45.03 58.38 57.22
C VAL A 45 45.26 58.28 55.71
N SER A 46 45.88 59.28 55.09
CA SER A 46 46.19 59.27 53.66
C SER A 46 47.17 58.15 53.29
N GLU A 47 48.17 57.89 54.13
CA GLU A 47 49.15 56.82 53.97
C GLU A 47 48.49 55.44 54.08
N LYS A 48 47.65 55.24 55.11
CA LYS A 48 46.87 54.00 55.22
C LYS A 48 45.90 53.80 54.06
N MET A 49 45.30 54.87 53.54
CA MET A 49 44.43 54.76 52.37
C MET A 49 45.20 54.39 51.10
N SER A 50 46.43 54.86 50.92
CA SER A 50 47.27 54.40 49.80
C SER A 50 47.62 52.93 49.94
N ASP A 51 47.96 52.46 51.14
CA ASP A 51 48.30 51.05 51.38
C ASP A 51 47.11 50.12 51.11
N PHE A 52 45.92 50.48 51.63
CA PHE A 52 44.71 49.71 51.35
C PHE A 52 44.32 49.72 49.88
N LYS A 53 44.59 50.82 49.17
CA LYS A 53 44.34 50.90 47.74
C LYS A 53 45.26 49.96 46.97
N THR A 54 46.54 49.89 47.33
CA THR A 54 47.48 48.96 46.71
C THR A 54 47.11 47.50 46.99
N GLU A 55 46.72 47.16 48.21
CA GLU A 55 46.25 45.80 48.53
C GLU A 55 44.99 45.44 47.72
N LEU A 56 44.03 46.36 47.61
CA LEU A 56 42.82 46.15 46.81
C LEU A 56 43.13 45.94 45.33
N ASP A 57 44.08 46.70 44.78
CA ASP A 57 44.47 46.58 43.38
C ASP A 57 45.21 45.24 43.14
N GLU A 58 46.09 44.82 44.05
CA GLU A 58 46.75 43.50 44.00
C GLU A 58 45.74 42.35 44.09
N LEU A 59 44.79 42.42 45.04
CA LEU A 59 43.70 41.44 45.20
C LEU A 59 42.84 41.34 43.93
N LYS A 60 42.48 42.48 43.33
CA LYS A 60 41.73 42.50 42.06
C LYS A 60 42.52 41.86 40.93
N GLN A 61 43.81 42.14 40.84
CA GLN A 61 44.67 41.60 39.79
C GLN A 61 44.85 40.08 39.95
N PHE A 62 44.95 39.59 41.18
CA PHE A 62 44.97 38.16 41.50
C PHE A 62 43.65 37.46 41.13
N VAL A 63 42.50 38.03 41.50
CA VAL A 63 41.18 37.46 41.16
C VAL A 63 40.93 37.46 39.65
N THR A 64 41.39 38.50 38.94
CA THR A 64 41.22 38.58 37.47
C THR A 64 42.08 37.55 36.75
N SER A 65 43.32 37.32 37.20
CA SER A 65 44.20 36.30 36.61
C SER A 65 43.73 34.88 36.92
N GLN A 66 43.27 34.63 38.15
CA GLN A 66 42.77 33.31 38.56
C GLN A 66 41.44 32.95 37.87
N SER A 67 40.53 33.91 37.69
CA SER A 67 39.27 33.66 36.97
C SER A 67 39.46 33.47 35.47
N ALA A 68 40.41 34.18 34.85
CA ALA A 68 40.77 33.95 33.44
C ALA A 68 41.36 32.56 33.20
N GLN A 69 42.21 32.07 34.11
CA GLN A 69 42.81 30.73 34.01
C GLN A 69 41.78 29.61 34.22
N ALA A 70 40.89 29.76 35.21
CA ALA A 70 39.88 28.74 35.50
C ALA A 70 38.82 28.62 34.39
N GLN A 71 38.39 29.74 33.79
CA GLN A 71 37.39 29.72 32.72
C GLN A 71 37.93 29.14 31.41
N ASP A 72 39.20 29.39 31.09
CA ASP A 72 39.78 28.93 29.82
C ASP A 72 40.08 27.42 29.86
N GLU A 73 40.49 26.87 31.01
CA GLU A 73 40.65 25.40 31.16
C GLU A 73 39.29 24.67 31.09
N GLU A 74 38.24 25.20 31.74
CA GLU A 74 36.92 24.57 31.69
C GLU A 74 36.31 24.63 30.28
N LEU A 75 36.44 25.78 29.61
CA LEU A 75 35.92 25.95 28.25
C LEU A 75 36.67 25.08 27.24
N THR A 76 38.00 24.99 27.32
CA THR A 76 38.81 24.16 26.42
C THR A 76 38.57 22.67 26.65
N GLN A 77 38.41 22.22 27.90
CA GLN A 77 38.00 20.85 28.21
C GLN A 77 36.59 20.55 27.69
N GLY A 78 35.65 21.48 27.84
CA GLY A 78 34.30 21.35 27.28
C GLY A 78 34.29 21.22 25.76
N LEU A 79 35.02 22.11 25.05
CA LEU A 79 35.12 22.11 23.59
C LEU A 79 35.78 20.84 23.06
N THR A 80 36.86 20.37 23.67
CA THR A 80 37.53 19.14 23.23
C THR A 80 36.63 17.91 23.37
N LYS A 81 35.83 17.85 24.44
CA LYS A 81 34.81 16.80 24.60
C LYS A 81 33.74 16.87 23.51
N ILE A 82 33.22 18.06 23.21
CA ILE A 82 32.21 18.27 22.16
C ILE A 82 32.77 17.86 20.77
N PHE A 83 33.99 18.27 20.42
CA PHE A 83 34.60 17.88 19.14
C PHE A 83 34.83 16.37 19.04
N ARG A 84 35.19 15.72 20.15
CA ARG A 84 35.37 14.26 20.19
C ARG A 84 34.04 13.55 19.94
N GLU A 85 32.98 13.96 20.63
CA GLU A 85 31.63 13.39 20.45
C GLU A 85 31.11 13.65 19.03
N HIS A 86 31.31 14.86 18.50
CA HIS A 86 30.91 15.19 17.13
C HIS A 86 31.65 14.35 16.09
N ARG A 87 32.96 14.10 16.28
CA ARG A 87 33.76 13.25 15.39
C ARG A 87 33.28 11.79 15.41
N ILE A 88 32.94 11.26 16.59
CA ILE A 88 32.38 9.91 16.72
C ILE A 88 31.04 9.83 16.00
N ALA A 89 30.13 10.77 16.27
CA ALA A 89 28.82 10.83 15.63
C ALA A 89 28.93 10.92 14.09
N MET A 90 29.89 11.69 13.57
CA MET A 90 30.11 11.81 12.13
C MET A 90 30.65 10.52 11.51
N SER A 91 31.48 9.78 12.25
CA SER A 91 31.98 8.46 11.81
C SER A 91 30.85 7.41 11.76
N GLU A 92 29.98 7.40 12.76
CA GLU A 92 28.80 6.53 12.80
C GLU A 92 27.81 6.87 11.69
N PHE A 93 27.59 8.16 11.43
CA PHE A 93 26.74 8.63 10.34
C PHE A 93 27.29 8.19 8.97
N ASN A 94 28.60 8.29 8.76
CA ASN A 94 29.23 7.85 7.52
C ASN A 94 29.13 6.33 7.34
N GLU A 95 29.30 5.56 8.42
CA GLU A 95 29.10 4.11 8.38
C GLU A 95 27.64 3.73 8.08
N ALA A 96 26.68 4.39 8.71
CA ALA A 96 25.26 4.20 8.44
C ALA A 96 24.90 4.51 6.98
N THR A 97 25.48 5.56 6.41
CA THR A 97 25.31 5.94 5.00
C THR A 97 25.84 4.84 4.08
N LYS A 98 27.06 4.33 4.33
CA LYS A 98 27.63 3.20 3.58
C LYS A 98 26.76 1.95 3.64
N ARG A 99 26.20 1.63 4.82
CA ARG A 99 25.27 0.49 4.97
C ARG A 99 24.00 0.70 4.14
N ARG A 100 23.47 1.92 4.09
CA ARG A 100 22.31 2.26 3.26
C ARG A 100 22.61 2.07 1.78
N ASP A 101 23.74 2.58 1.30
CA ASP A 101 24.13 2.46 -0.11
C ASP A 101 24.36 1.00 -0.51
N MET A 102 24.97 0.20 0.38
CA MET A 102 25.14 -1.24 0.16
C MET A 102 23.80 -1.98 0.05
N LEU A 103 22.82 -1.61 0.89
CA LEU A 103 21.47 -2.19 0.82
C LEU A 103 20.74 -1.78 -0.46
N THR A 104 20.86 -0.52 -0.88
CA THR A 104 20.28 -0.03 -2.13
C THR A 104 20.88 -0.76 -3.33
N ALA A 105 22.21 -0.88 -3.42
CA ALA A 105 22.88 -1.63 -4.49
C ALA A 105 22.43 -3.10 -4.54
N ARG A 106 22.26 -3.75 -3.38
CA ARG A 106 21.75 -5.13 -3.32
C ARG A 106 20.29 -5.23 -3.79
N SER A 107 19.47 -4.22 -3.52
CA SER A 107 18.08 -4.18 -3.96
C SER A 107 17.95 -4.01 -5.47
N GLU A 108 18.80 -3.18 -6.09
CA GLU A 108 18.83 -2.96 -7.53
C GLU A 108 19.19 -4.24 -8.29
N LEU A 109 20.20 -4.98 -7.81
CA LEU A 109 20.57 -6.28 -8.39
C LEU A 109 19.40 -7.27 -8.32
N ARG A 110 18.71 -7.37 -7.18
CA ARG A 110 17.53 -8.26 -7.06
C ARG A 110 16.41 -7.85 -8.01
N MET A 111 16.18 -6.54 -8.15
CA MET A 111 15.14 -6.03 -9.04
C MET A 111 15.46 -6.31 -10.52
N GLN A 112 16.73 -6.26 -10.91
CA GLN A 112 17.18 -6.63 -12.25
C GLN A 112 16.99 -8.14 -12.53
N TRP A 113 17.24 -9.00 -11.54
CA TRP A 113 16.97 -10.44 -11.69
C TRP A 113 15.48 -10.74 -11.82
N ILE A 114 14.64 -10.12 -10.99
CA ILE A 114 13.19 -10.26 -11.04
C ILE A 114 12.64 -9.77 -12.37
N SER A 115 13.11 -8.62 -12.88
CA SER A 115 12.65 -8.10 -14.17
C SER A 115 13.04 -9.00 -15.35
N ARG A 116 14.26 -9.56 -15.35
CA ARG A 116 14.70 -10.54 -16.36
C ARG A 116 13.86 -11.81 -16.34
N LEU A 117 13.59 -12.36 -15.15
CA LEU A 117 12.71 -13.53 -15.00
C LEU A 117 11.28 -13.21 -15.47
N GLY A 118 10.78 -12.01 -15.17
CA GLY A 118 9.49 -11.54 -15.65
C GLY A 118 9.41 -11.48 -17.18
N ILE A 119 10.43 -10.94 -17.84
CA ILE A 119 10.51 -10.86 -19.32
C ILE A 119 10.53 -12.28 -19.93
N VAL A 120 11.37 -13.17 -19.40
CA VAL A 120 11.44 -14.56 -19.90
C VAL A 120 10.10 -15.28 -19.72
N GLY A 121 9.47 -15.15 -18.55
CA GLY A 121 8.15 -15.73 -18.29
C GLY A 121 7.08 -15.21 -19.24
N PHE A 122 7.08 -13.90 -19.52
CA PHE A 122 6.16 -13.27 -20.46
C PHE A 122 6.35 -13.80 -21.90
N LEU A 123 7.60 -13.96 -22.34
CA LEU A 123 7.90 -14.51 -23.67
C LEU A 123 7.42 -15.96 -23.81
N VAL A 124 7.63 -16.79 -22.77
CA VAL A 124 7.16 -18.19 -22.76
C VAL A 124 5.63 -18.26 -22.81
N LEU A 125 4.92 -17.45 -22.02
CA LEU A 125 3.45 -17.39 -22.06
C LEU A 125 2.93 -16.92 -23.42
N THR A 126 3.60 -15.93 -24.02
CA THR A 126 3.24 -15.43 -25.35
C THR A 126 3.44 -16.51 -26.42
N ALA A 127 4.56 -17.24 -26.39
CA ALA A 127 4.81 -18.35 -27.29
C ALA A 127 3.79 -19.48 -27.12
N MET A 128 3.41 -19.80 -25.88
CA MET A 128 2.37 -20.79 -25.58
C MET A 128 1.00 -20.35 -26.11
N MET A 129 0.63 -19.08 -25.97
CA MET A 129 -0.61 -18.53 -26.54
C MET A 129 -0.62 -18.63 -28.06
N LEU A 130 0.47 -18.26 -28.73
CA LEU A 130 0.60 -18.37 -30.19
C LEU A 130 0.50 -19.83 -30.65
N PHE A 131 1.11 -20.76 -29.91
CA PHE A 131 0.99 -22.19 -30.19
C PHE A 131 -0.47 -22.68 -30.06
N MET A 132 -1.19 -22.25 -29.02
CA MET A 132 -2.61 -22.59 -28.86
C MET A 132 -3.47 -22.03 -30.00
N ILE A 133 -3.21 -20.79 -30.43
CA ILE A 133 -3.91 -20.19 -31.58
C ILE A 133 -3.62 -20.99 -32.87
N PHE A 134 -2.37 -21.41 -33.06
CA PHE A 134 -1.98 -22.23 -34.20
C PHE A 134 -2.72 -23.58 -34.20
N GLN A 135 -2.71 -24.30 -33.08
CA GLN A 135 -3.44 -25.56 -32.91
C GLN A 135 -4.94 -25.41 -33.16
N PHE A 136 -5.54 -24.33 -32.63
CA PHE A 136 -6.94 -24.03 -32.85
C PHE A 136 -7.25 -23.74 -34.33
N THR A 137 -6.35 -23.04 -35.02
CA THR A 137 -6.47 -22.75 -36.45
C THR A 137 -6.39 -24.04 -37.28
N GLU A 138 -5.51 -24.97 -36.92
CA GLU A 138 -5.40 -26.26 -37.60
C GLU A 138 -6.64 -27.13 -37.38
N HIS A 139 -7.15 -27.21 -36.14
CA HIS A 139 -8.39 -27.91 -35.84
C HIS A 139 -9.60 -27.32 -36.56
N THR A 140 -9.73 -26.00 -36.60
CA THR A 140 -10.83 -25.34 -37.30
C THR A 140 -10.76 -25.56 -38.81
N LYS A 141 -9.55 -25.58 -39.40
CA LYS A 141 -9.35 -25.96 -40.80
C LYS A 141 -9.83 -27.40 -41.08
N ASN A 142 -9.44 -28.36 -40.25
CA ASN A 142 -9.85 -29.75 -40.41
C ASN A 142 -11.37 -29.92 -40.28
N LEU A 143 -12.00 -29.24 -39.32
CA LEU A 143 -13.46 -29.23 -39.17
C LEU A 143 -14.16 -28.61 -40.38
N TYR A 144 -13.59 -27.53 -40.94
CA TYR A 144 -14.12 -26.89 -42.13
C TYR A 144 -14.06 -27.81 -43.35
N GLU A 145 -12.93 -28.49 -43.59
CA GLU A 145 -12.80 -29.47 -44.68
C GLU A 145 -13.76 -30.66 -44.53
N GLN A 146 -13.93 -31.18 -43.30
CA GLN A 146 -14.94 -32.21 -43.03
C GLN A 146 -16.36 -31.71 -43.30
N SER A 147 -16.69 -30.47 -42.94
CA SER A 147 -18.01 -29.88 -43.21
C SER A 147 -18.30 -29.78 -44.70
N ILE A 148 -17.30 -29.43 -45.52
CA ILE A 148 -17.41 -29.41 -46.98
C ILE A 148 -17.65 -30.82 -47.53
N ALA A 149 -16.90 -31.81 -47.05
CA ALA A 149 -17.05 -33.20 -47.49
C ALA A 149 -18.44 -33.77 -47.13
N VAL A 150 -18.93 -33.49 -45.92
CA VAL A 150 -20.29 -33.90 -45.47
C VAL A 150 -21.35 -33.23 -46.33
N ASN A 151 -21.24 -31.93 -46.60
CA ASN A 151 -22.16 -31.22 -47.48
C ASN A 151 -22.18 -31.82 -48.90
N GLY A 152 -21.02 -32.23 -49.43
CA GLY A 152 -20.92 -32.96 -50.68
C GLY A 152 -21.71 -34.28 -50.66
N ARG A 153 -21.56 -35.09 -49.61
CA ARG A 153 -22.30 -36.35 -49.44
C ARG A 153 -23.80 -36.15 -49.28
N VAL A 154 -24.22 -35.11 -48.56
CA VAL A 154 -25.64 -34.77 -48.41
C VAL A 154 -26.24 -34.40 -49.77
N LYS A 155 -25.51 -33.66 -50.61
CA LYS A 155 -25.95 -33.36 -51.98
C LYS A 155 -26.08 -34.60 -52.85
N THR A 156 -25.13 -35.53 -52.80
CA THR A 156 -25.24 -36.80 -53.56
C THR A 156 -26.41 -37.63 -53.06
N MET A 157 -26.57 -37.79 -51.74
CA MET A 157 -27.73 -38.49 -51.17
C MET A 157 -29.05 -37.83 -51.58
N THR A 158 -29.11 -36.50 -51.61
CA THR A 158 -30.30 -35.75 -52.08
C THR A 158 -30.59 -36.05 -53.55
N ASN A 159 -29.57 -36.09 -54.41
CA ASN A 159 -29.72 -36.44 -55.82
C ASN A 159 -30.16 -37.90 -56.02
N ASP A 160 -29.60 -38.83 -55.25
CA ASP A 160 -29.98 -40.25 -55.28
C ASP A 160 -31.44 -40.41 -54.84
N LEU A 161 -31.85 -39.73 -53.76
CA LEU A 161 -33.22 -39.74 -53.27
C LEU A 161 -34.19 -39.18 -54.32
N ASN A 162 -33.83 -38.07 -54.97
CA ASN A 162 -34.63 -37.48 -56.06
C ASN A 162 -34.74 -38.43 -57.26
N THR A 163 -33.66 -39.16 -57.58
CA THR A 163 -33.65 -40.16 -58.66
C THR A 163 -34.55 -41.34 -58.30
N VAL A 164 -34.47 -41.87 -57.08
CA VAL A 164 -35.34 -42.94 -56.58
C VAL A 164 -36.80 -42.51 -56.56
N MET A 165 -37.09 -41.28 -56.13
CA MET A 165 -38.45 -40.73 -56.21
C MET A 165 -38.91 -40.65 -57.67
N ALA A 166 -38.08 -40.15 -58.58
CA ALA A 166 -38.41 -40.10 -60.01
C ALA A 166 -38.66 -41.50 -60.61
N THR A 167 -37.85 -42.51 -60.29
CA THR A 167 -38.02 -43.87 -60.82
C THR A 167 -39.18 -44.64 -60.18
N ASN A 168 -39.53 -44.35 -58.92
CA ASN A 168 -40.65 -45.01 -58.25
C ASN A 168 -42.01 -44.35 -58.55
N THR A 169 -42.05 -43.10 -59.03
CA THR A 169 -43.32 -42.48 -59.46
C THR A 169 -44.08 -43.25 -60.55
N PRO A 170 -43.46 -43.80 -61.62
CA PRO A 170 -44.18 -44.64 -62.58
C PRO A 170 -44.65 -45.96 -61.95
N PHE A 171 -43.82 -46.61 -61.12
CA PHE A 171 -44.22 -47.84 -60.42
C PHE A 171 -45.41 -47.59 -59.48
N GLN A 172 -45.41 -46.49 -58.73
CA GLN A 172 -46.56 -46.13 -57.89
C GLN A 172 -47.80 -45.83 -58.72
N LYS A 173 -47.67 -45.17 -59.87
CA LYS A 173 -48.80 -44.97 -60.80
C LYS A 173 -49.33 -46.31 -61.33
N GLU A 174 -48.44 -47.23 -61.69
CA GLU A 174 -48.80 -48.56 -62.20
C GLU A 174 -49.46 -49.42 -61.10
N LEU A 175 -48.94 -49.38 -59.88
CA LEU A 175 -49.52 -50.09 -58.74
C LEU A 175 -50.93 -49.59 -58.43
N VAL A 176 -51.13 -48.27 -58.37
CA VAL A 176 -52.45 -47.64 -58.17
C VAL A 176 -53.42 -48.03 -59.30
N THR A 177 -52.93 -48.08 -60.54
CA THR A 177 -53.76 -48.50 -61.68
C THR A 177 -54.15 -49.98 -61.57
N SER A 178 -53.21 -50.86 -61.19
CA SER A 178 -53.49 -52.30 -61.00
C SER A 178 -54.48 -52.56 -59.86
N VAL A 179 -54.33 -51.86 -58.73
CA VAL A 179 -55.25 -51.96 -57.59
C VAL A 179 -56.64 -51.47 -57.98
N GLY A 180 -56.73 -50.41 -58.78
CA GLY A 180 -58.00 -49.96 -59.37
C GLY A 180 -58.68 -51.05 -60.21
N THR A 181 -57.92 -51.76 -61.05
CA THR A 181 -58.48 -52.87 -61.86
C THR A 181 -58.94 -54.06 -61.01
N VAL A 182 -58.19 -54.41 -59.96
CA VAL A 182 -58.58 -55.48 -59.02
C VAL A 182 -59.83 -55.09 -58.25
N GLN A 183 -59.94 -53.84 -57.81
CA GLN A 183 -61.12 -53.36 -57.10
C GLN A 183 -62.38 -53.43 -57.97
N GLU A 184 -62.26 -53.12 -59.27
CA GLU A 184 -63.38 -53.22 -60.21
C GLU A 184 -63.80 -54.67 -60.47
N GLN A 185 -62.82 -55.59 -60.60
CA GLN A 185 -63.08 -57.03 -60.70
C GLN A 185 -63.75 -57.60 -59.45
N VAL A 186 -63.35 -57.15 -58.27
CA VAL A 186 -63.98 -57.57 -56.99
C VAL A 186 -65.43 -57.08 -56.90
N LYS A 187 -65.73 -55.86 -57.36
CA LYS A 187 -67.12 -55.38 -57.44
C LYS A 187 -67.95 -56.25 -58.39
N GLU A 188 -67.43 -56.58 -59.56
CA GLU A 188 -68.11 -57.44 -60.53
C GLU A 188 -68.39 -58.84 -59.95
N LEU A 189 -67.40 -59.46 -59.30
CA LEU A 189 -67.55 -60.73 -58.60
C LEU A 189 -68.59 -60.66 -57.47
N SER A 190 -68.61 -59.56 -56.71
CA SER A 190 -69.60 -59.37 -55.66
C SER A 190 -71.03 -59.26 -56.20
N GLY A 191 -71.21 -58.60 -57.35
CA GLY A 191 -72.50 -58.53 -58.05
C GLY A 191 -72.97 -59.91 -58.52
N ASN A 192 -72.06 -60.71 -59.08
CA ASN A 192 -72.34 -62.07 -59.52
C ASN A 192 -72.72 -62.98 -58.35
N LEU A 193 -72.04 -62.85 -57.20
CA LEU A 193 -72.37 -63.59 -55.97
C LEU A 193 -73.77 -63.27 -55.44
N VAL A 194 -74.17 -61.99 -55.47
CA VAL A 194 -75.53 -61.59 -55.09
C VAL A 194 -76.57 -62.22 -56.02
N GLN A 195 -76.30 -62.25 -57.33
CA GLN A 195 -77.19 -62.93 -58.29
C GLN A 195 -77.31 -64.43 -58.01
N VAL A 196 -76.20 -65.11 -57.74
CA VAL A 196 -76.20 -66.55 -57.39
C VAL A 196 -76.97 -66.80 -56.09
N GLN A 197 -76.79 -65.94 -55.08
CA GLN A 197 -77.52 -66.06 -53.82
C GLN A 197 -79.03 -65.89 -54.02
N GLU A 198 -79.44 -64.98 -54.90
CA GLU A 198 -80.86 -64.78 -55.21
C GLU A 198 -81.44 -65.97 -56.00
N GLN A 199 -80.67 -66.54 -56.93
CA GLN A 199 -81.04 -67.79 -57.62
C GLN A 199 -81.19 -68.97 -56.64
N LEU A 200 -80.30 -69.08 -55.64
CA LEU A 200 -80.40 -70.11 -54.59
C LEU A 200 -81.63 -69.93 -53.70
N LYS A 201 -82.05 -68.69 -53.39
CA LYS A 201 -83.31 -68.45 -52.67
C LYS A 201 -84.53 -68.91 -53.49
N VAL A 202 -84.54 -68.65 -54.79
CA VAL A 202 -85.61 -69.11 -55.69
C VAL A 202 -85.68 -70.64 -55.72
N LEU A 203 -84.54 -71.33 -55.69
CA LEU A 203 -84.48 -72.79 -55.61
C LEU A 203 -84.88 -73.31 -54.22
N SER A 204 -84.50 -72.63 -53.14
CA SER A 204 -84.90 -72.99 -51.76
C SER A 204 -86.42 -72.89 -51.58
N ASN A 205 -87.07 -71.85 -52.11
CA ASN A 205 -88.53 -71.71 -52.04
C ASN A 205 -89.30 -72.77 -52.86
N LYS A 206 -88.64 -73.51 -53.76
CA LYS A 206 -89.25 -74.64 -54.47
C LYS A 206 -89.19 -75.96 -53.70
N ASN A 207 -88.47 -76.01 -52.58
CA ASN A 207 -88.18 -77.23 -51.82
C ASN A 207 -88.68 -77.15 -50.36
N GLU A 208 -89.90 -76.65 -50.13
CA GLU A 208 -90.59 -76.87 -48.86
C GLU A 208 -91.35 -78.22 -48.89
N PRO A 209 -90.90 -79.24 -48.14
CA PRO A 209 -91.70 -80.44 -47.96
C PRO A 209 -92.87 -80.17 -47.00
N MET A 210 -94.08 -80.45 -47.47
CA MET A 210 -95.25 -80.71 -46.65
C MET A 210 -94.88 -81.67 -45.51
N GLN A 211 -94.88 -81.20 -44.27
CA GLN A 211 -94.99 -82.09 -43.12
C GLN A 211 -96.17 -81.72 -42.24
N ARG A 212 -96.94 -82.78 -42.01
CA ARG A 212 -98.28 -82.84 -41.49
C ARG A 212 -98.28 -82.70 -39.98
N TYR A 213 -99.27 -81.94 -39.52
CA TYR A 213 -100.12 -82.20 -38.37
C TYR A 213 -99.97 -83.60 -37.74
N TYR A 214 -99.62 -83.64 -36.46
CA TYR A 214 -100.11 -84.63 -35.51
C TYR A 214 -100.66 -83.90 -34.27
N PRO A 215 -101.88 -84.22 -33.80
CA PRO A 215 -102.53 -83.53 -32.69
C PRO A 215 -102.31 -84.25 -31.36
N TYR A 216 -102.03 -83.47 -30.32
CA TYR A 216 -102.33 -83.71 -28.89
C TYR A 216 -102.14 -82.31 -28.26
N ARG A 217 -103.15 -81.59 -27.79
CA ARG A 217 -104.46 -81.98 -27.25
C ARG A 217 -105.48 -80.87 -27.50
#